data_AF-A0A352LVS8-F1
#
_entry.id   AF-A0A352LVS8-F1
#
_cell.length_a   1.000
_cell.length_b   1.000
_cell.length_c   1.000
_cell.angle_alpha   90.00
_cell.angle_beta   90.00
_cell.angle_gamma   90.00
#
_symmetry.space_group_name_H-M   'P 1'
#
loop_
_entity.id
_entity.type
_entity.pdbx_description
1 polymer ?
#
loop_
_entity_poly.entity_id
_entity_poly.type
_entity_poly.pdbx_seq_one_letter_code
_entity_poly.pdbx_strand_id
1 'polypeptide(L)'
;MATKKITKSEKITTDKKIRLKTMTIDELKNAAVKIREQIVKARMESVTGKAKNMRQVFWQRKQLARILTEISIRLFKDDKIRQNL
;
A
#
# COMPACT_ATOMS: atom_id res chain seq x y z
N MET A 1 8.20 9.08 -44.58
CA MET A 1 8.62 9.22 -43.17
C MET A 1 7.37 9.24 -42.30
N ALA A 2 7.06 8.14 -41.61
CA ALA A 2 5.85 8.04 -40.79
C ALA A 2 6.16 8.50 -39.36
N THR A 3 5.57 9.61 -38.94
CA THR A 3 5.65 10.08 -37.56
C THR A 3 4.77 9.20 -36.68
N LYS A 4 5.40 8.36 -35.86
CA LYS A 4 4.73 7.51 -34.87
C LYS A 4 3.98 8.41 -33.88
N LYS A 5 2.65 8.41 -33.94
CA LYS A 5 1.78 9.04 -32.93
C LYS A 5 2.06 8.37 -31.59
N ILE A 6 2.56 9.14 -30.64
CA ILE A 6 2.71 8.71 -29.24
C ILE A 6 1.30 8.45 -28.72
N THR A 7 0.98 7.17 -28.52
CA THR A 7 -0.28 6.72 -27.96
C THR A 7 -0.37 7.15 -26.51
N LYS A 8 -1.56 7.61 -26.11
CA LYS A 8 -1.94 8.22 -24.83
C LYS A 8 -1.85 7.27 -23.61
N SER A 9 -1.08 6.18 -23.69
CA SER A 9 -1.00 5.12 -22.68
C SER A 9 0.11 5.30 -21.65
N GLU A 10 0.99 6.30 -21.80
CA GLU A 10 2.08 6.56 -20.85
C GLU A 10 1.81 7.75 -19.92
N LYS A 11 0.54 7.95 -19.52
CA LYS A 11 0.31 8.63 -18.24
C LYS A 11 0.66 7.62 -17.16
N ILE A 12 1.91 7.68 -16.70
CA ILE A 12 2.41 7.07 -15.48
C ILE A 12 1.49 7.52 -14.34
N THR A 13 0.42 6.78 -14.14
CA THR A 13 -0.45 6.92 -12.99
C THR A 13 0.36 6.42 -11.80
N THR A 14 0.74 7.34 -10.94
CA THR A 14 1.13 7.13 -9.54
C THR A 14 -0.01 6.54 -8.69
N ASP A 15 -0.88 5.75 -9.33
CA ASP A 15 -2.10 5.16 -8.83
C ASP A 15 -2.03 3.66 -9.12
N LYS A 16 -0.93 3.01 -8.69
CA LYS A 16 -0.99 1.59 -8.35
C LYS A 16 -1.96 1.48 -7.15
N LYS A 17 -3.26 1.55 -7.43
CA LYS A 17 -4.31 1.13 -6.49
C LYS A 17 -3.99 -0.30 -6.14
N ILE A 18 -3.34 -0.49 -4.99
CA ILE A 18 -3.09 -1.81 -4.43
C ILE A 18 -4.46 -2.48 -4.37
N ARG A 19 -4.66 -3.52 -5.17
CA ARG A 19 -5.91 -4.28 -5.19
C ARG A 19 -5.89 -5.20 -3.97
N LEU A 20 -6.10 -4.62 -2.78
CA LEU A 20 -6.03 -5.33 -1.50
C LEU A 20 -6.95 -6.55 -1.47
N LYS A 21 -8.11 -6.46 -2.13
CA LYS A 21 -9.11 -7.55 -2.21
C LYS A 21 -8.61 -8.80 -2.94
N THR A 22 -7.64 -8.69 -3.85
CA THR A 22 -7.13 -9.84 -4.62
C THR A 22 -5.89 -10.47 -4.02
N MET A 23 -5.23 -9.79 -3.08
CA MET A 23 -4.03 -10.30 -2.42
C MET A 23 -4.40 -11.41 -1.43
N THR A 24 -3.49 -12.32 -1.10
CA THR A 24 -3.66 -13.28 0.01
C THR A 24 -3.40 -12.61 1.37
N ILE A 25 -3.74 -13.27 2.49
CA ILE A 25 -3.45 -12.72 3.83
C ILE A 25 -1.94 -12.53 4.03
N ASP A 26 -1.11 -13.46 3.57
CA ASP A 26 0.35 -13.35 3.73
C ASP A 26 0.95 -12.27 2.85
N GLU A 27 0.42 -12.07 1.63
CA GLU A 27 0.79 -10.93 0.79
C GLU A 27 0.40 -9.60 1.44
N LEU A 28 -0.77 -9.51 2.08
CA LEU A 28 -1.19 -8.33 2.82
C LEU A 28 -0.28 -8.07 4.04
N LYS A 29 0.11 -9.11 4.79
CA LYS A 29 1.09 -8.98 5.89
C LYS A 29 2.43 -8.46 5.39
N ASN A 30 2.95 -9.04 4.30
CA ASN A 30 4.20 -8.61 3.67
C ASN A 30 4.13 -7.15 3.19
N ALA A 31 3.01 -6.74 2.60
CA ALA A 31 2.79 -5.35 2.19
C ALA A 31 2.75 -4.40 3.41
N ALA A 32 2.11 -4.81 4.51
CA ALA A 32 2.08 -4.02 5.74
C ALA A 32 3.48 -3.82 6.33
N VAL A 33 4.32 -4.87 6.36
CA VAL A 33 5.71 -4.79 6.83
C VAL A 33 6.51 -3.79 5.99
N LYS A 34 6.48 -3.91 4.66
CA LYS A 34 7.18 -3.00 3.74
C LYS A 34 6.76 -1.53 3.94
N ILE A 35 5.47 -1.26 4.14
CA ILE A 35 5.01 0.12 4.38
C ILE A 35 5.46 0.63 5.75
N ARG A 36 5.49 -0.21 6.79
CA ARG A 36 6.04 0.20 8.09
C ARG A 36 7.53 0.58 7.98
N GLU A 37 8.31 -0.23 7.29
CA GLU A 37 9.74 0.03 7.07
C GLU A 37 9.95 1.37 6.35
N GLN A 38 9.15 1.66 5.32
CA GLN A 38 9.21 2.95 4.63
C GLN A 38 8.84 4.13 5.54
N ILE A 39 7.85 3.97 6.42
CA ILE A 39 7.48 5.00 7.41
C ILE A 39 8.63 5.22 8.40
N VAL A 40 9.26 4.15 8.88
CA VAL A 40 10.42 4.23 9.79
C VAL A 40 11.59 4.92 9.10
N LYS A 41 11.91 4.54 7.87
CA LYS A 41 12.94 5.20 7.05
C LYS A 41 12.68 6.70 6.91
N ALA A 42 11.44 7.08 6.59
CA ALA A 42 11.07 8.49 6.47
C ALA A 42 11.15 9.25 7.81
N ARG A 43 10.92 8.58 8.95
CA ARG A 43 11.18 9.16 10.28
C ARG A 43 12.67 9.40 10.50
N MET A 44 13.52 8.41 10.20
CA MET A 44 14.97 8.54 10.36
C MET A 44 15.54 9.65 9.47
N GLU A 45 15.09 9.75 8.21
CA GLU A 45 15.46 10.82 7.30
C GLU A 45 15.11 12.21 7.88
N SER A 46 13.95 12.34 8.52
CA SER A 46 13.56 13.59 9.19
C SER A 46 14.41 13.95 10.40
N VAL A 47 14.92 12.94 11.14
CA VAL A 47 15.84 13.16 12.26
C VAL A 47 17.22 13.62 11.76
N THR A 48 17.67 13.11 10.61
CA THR A 48 18.94 13.50 9.97
C THR A 48 18.91 14.85 9.26
N GLY A 49 17.85 15.65 9.42
CA GLY A 49 17.71 16.97 8.78
C GLY A 49 17.40 16.94 7.28
N LYS A 50 17.09 15.76 6.70
CA LYS A 50 16.64 15.67 5.31
C LYS A 50 15.19 16.19 5.19
N ALA A 51 14.88 16.86 4.08
CA ALA A 51 13.57 17.43 3.83
C ALA A 51 12.45 16.37 3.98
N LYS A 52 11.52 16.63 4.88
CA LYS A 52 10.45 15.70 5.21
C LYS A 52 9.33 15.78 4.18
N ASN A 53 9.16 14.76 3.34
CA ASN A 53 7.98 14.65 2.49
C ASN A 53 6.75 14.20 3.31
N MET A 54 6.18 15.13 4.09
CA MET A 54 5.03 14.89 4.97
C MET A 54 3.85 14.25 4.24
N ARG A 55 3.61 14.66 2.99
CA ARG A 55 2.54 14.12 2.14
C ARG A 55 2.75 12.64 1.87
N GLN A 56 3.98 12.23 1.55
CA GLN A 56 4.31 10.82 1.32
C GLN A 56 4.11 9.98 2.58
N VAL A 57 4.57 10.46 3.73
CA VAL A 57 4.39 9.74 5.02
C VAL A 57 2.91 9.60 5.37
N PHE A 58 2.11 10.64 5.15
CA PHE A 58 0.66 10.59 5.34
C PHE A 58 0.01 9.52 4.46
N TRP A 59 0.36 9.48 3.16
CA TRP A 59 -0.16 8.46 2.24
C TRP A 59 0.26 7.05 2.63
N GLN A 60 1.51 6.85 3.05
CA GLN A 60 1.98 5.54 3.54
C GLN A 60 1.18 5.08 4.76
N ARG A 61 0.94 5.97 5.75
CA ARG A 61 0.09 5.64 6.91
C ARG A 61 -1.33 5.28 6.50
N LYS A 62 -1.91 6.02 5.55
CA LYS A 62 -3.25 5.74 5.02
C LYS A 62 -3.32 4.39 4.30
N GLN A 63 -2.29 4.02 3.53
CA GLN A 63 -2.22 2.71 2.88
C GLN A 63 -2.05 1.58 3.89
N LEU A 64 -1.20 1.77 4.91
CA LEU A 64 -1.04 0.80 5.99
C LEU A 64 -2.38 0.54 6.70
N ALA A 65 -3.13 1.60 7.04
CA ALA A 65 -4.44 1.46 7.65
C ALA A 65 -5.39 0.61 6.80
N ARG A 66 -5.44 0.86 5.48
CA ARG A 66 -6.28 0.08 4.55
C ARG A 66 -5.91 -1.40 4.51
N ILE A 67 -4.62 -1.73 4.48
CA ILE A 67 -4.14 -3.12 4.50
C ILE A 67 -4.57 -3.81 5.81
N LEU A 68 -4.36 -3.13 6.95
CA LEU A 68 -4.73 -3.68 8.26
C LEU A 68 -6.25 -3.91 8.37
N THR A 69 -7.06 -3.00 7.81
CA THR A 69 -8.51 -3.19 7.74
C THR A 69 -8.89 -4.42 6.89
N GLU A 70 -8.26 -4.62 5.74
CA GLU A 70 -8.54 -5.80 4.90
C GLU A 70 -8.13 -7.11 5.59
N ILE A 71 -6.96 -7.13 6.25
CA ILE A 71 -6.52 -8.29 7.06
C ILE A 71 -7.55 -8.58 8.16
N SER A 72 -7.95 -7.55 8.90
CA SER A 72 -8.94 -7.65 9.98
C SER A 72 -10.26 -8.24 9.46
N ILE A 73 -10.83 -7.68 8.39
CA ILE A 73 -12.07 -8.17 7.79
C ILE A 73 -12.00 -9.66 7.43
N ARG A 74 -10.86 -10.11 6.89
CA ARG A 74 -10.68 -11.51 6.49
C ARG A 74 -10.56 -12.45 7.67
N LEU A 75 -9.73 -12.11 8.65
CA LEU A 75 -9.61 -12.91 9.88
C LEU A 75 -10.95 -13.03 10.60
N PHE A 76 -11.70 -11.93 10.74
CA PHE A 76 -13.03 -11.97 11.35
C PHE A 76 -14.06 -12.76 10.53
N LYS A 77 -13.96 -12.77 9.20
CA LYS A 77 -14.81 -13.62 8.35
C LYS A 77 -14.46 -15.10 8.52
N ASP A 78 -13.17 -15.43 8.52
CA ASP A 78 -12.69 -16.80 8.69
C ASP A 78 -13.09 -17.36 10.06
N ASP A 79 -13.01 -16.56 11.13
CA ASP A 79 -13.47 -16.95 12.46
C ASP A 79 -14.99 -17.21 12.50
N LYS A 80 -15.80 -16.37 11.82
CA LYS A 80 -17.24 -16.60 11.70
C LYS A 80 -17.57 -17.88 10.94
N ILE A 81 -16.76 -18.28 9.95
CA ILE A 81 -16.96 -19.53 9.22
C ILE A 81 -16.66 -20.72 10.15
N ARG A 82 -15.56 -20.65 10.92
CA ARG A 82 -15.16 -21.72 11.85
C ARG A 82 -16.13 -21.96 13.00
N GLN A 83 -16.79 -20.92 13.50
CA GLN A 83 -17.78 -21.04 14.60
C GLN A 83 -19.14 -21.62 14.15
N ASN A 84 -19.39 -21.71 12.84
CA ASN A 84 -20.66 -22.22 12.27
C ASN A 84 -20.51 -23.61 11.62
N LEU A 85 -19.37 -24.28 11.82
CA LEU A 85 -19.06 -25.65 11.38
C LEU A 85 -19.02 -26.57 12.61
#